data_AF-A0A8J7E4T7-F1
#
_entry.id   AF-A0A8J7E4T7-F1
#
_cell.length_a   1.000
_cell.length_b   1.000
_cell.length_c   1.000
_cell.angle_alpha   90.00
_cell.angle_beta   90.00
_cell.angle_gamma   90.00
#
_symmetry.space_group_name_H-M   'P 1'
#
loop_
_entity.id
_entity.type
_entity.pdbx_description
1 polymer ?
#
loop_
_entity_poly.entity_id
_entity_poly.type
_entity_poly.pdbx_seq_one_letter_code
_entity_poly.pdbx_strand_id
1 'polypeptide(L)'
;MRALKTVEGLARYLAQVRAHSPGEEAATVGLVTTMGNLHQGHLSLIDRARRENAVVVVSIFVNPLQFGPQEDLARYPQTPDHDLRLCEQCAVDAVFMPTPTTLYGSLAPSAADLTQVMPPKEMMAVLCGPYRPGHFEGVATVVTKLLNLVAPDRAYFGYKDAQQLAILRRTARDLNLPGKIVGCPIVRDRNGLALSSRNAYLSADERQQATALYRGLVAAQTLFKAGERQSPALIEAVYQTLAQAPDLRPQYIEVVHPETLHPLQHIDTLGMVAVAAHLGNTRLIDNVLLRDRQPIVAIDGPAGAGKSTVARRVAQRLNLLYLDSGAMYRAVTWLALDQNVDLHDEVAIAELLPGCRLHLAASGDDPAFAAYPSRIWLNDQEVTQLIRSPAVTEQVSLVSAQPTVRQLLLHQQQQYGATGGVVMEGRDIGTVVFPQAELKIFLTASVGERARRRQRDLAAQQQPVADIQALEQAIDERDRNDSNRRVSPLRKADDAVELITDSLTIADVVEKIVALYEERVQGTAMGE
;
A
#
# COMPACT_ATOMS: atom_id res chain seq x y z
N MET A 1 10.31 2.58 25.00
CA MET A 1 9.18 3.47 24.64
C MET A 1 9.24 4.76 25.45
N ARG A 2 9.08 5.94 24.84
CA ARG A 2 8.93 7.24 25.53
C ARG A 2 7.48 7.74 25.44
N ALA A 3 6.88 8.13 26.56
CA ALA A 3 5.58 8.80 26.57
C ALA A 3 5.77 10.32 26.53
N LEU A 4 5.31 10.97 25.46
CA LEU A 4 5.52 12.39 25.17
C LEU A 4 4.18 13.12 25.23
N LYS A 5 4.09 14.17 26.06
CA LYS A 5 2.84 14.92 26.29
C LYS A 5 2.84 16.32 25.69
N THR A 6 3.99 16.83 25.24
CA THR A 6 4.16 18.19 24.72
C THR A 6 4.68 18.18 23.29
N VAL A 7 4.34 19.22 22.52
CA VAL A 7 4.83 19.40 21.15
C VAL A 7 6.36 19.52 21.13
N GLU A 8 6.94 20.32 22.02
CA GLU A 8 8.40 20.47 22.11
C GLU A 8 9.10 19.15 22.47
N GLY A 9 8.50 18.34 23.36
CA GLY A 9 9.03 17.01 23.71
C GLY A 9 9.05 16.05 22.51
N LEU A 10 7.99 16.06 21.71
CA LEU A 10 7.93 15.32 20.44
C LEU A 10 8.97 15.81 19.44
N ALA A 11 9.06 17.12 19.24
CA ALA A 11 10.02 17.72 18.31
C ALA A 11 11.47 17.38 18.69
N ARG A 12 11.83 17.47 19.97
CA ARG A 12 13.18 17.11 20.46
C ARG A 12 13.49 15.64 20.31
N TYR A 13 12.53 14.76 20.60
CA TYR A 13 12.69 13.33 20.40
C TYR A 13 12.93 12.99 18.91
N LEU A 14 12.13 13.56 18.01
CA LEU A 14 12.29 13.32 16.57
C LEU A 14 13.58 13.91 16.01
N ALA A 15 14.01 15.08 16.51
CA ALA A 15 15.31 15.65 16.15
C ALA A 15 16.47 14.73 16.56
N GLN A 16 16.38 14.08 17.73
CA GLN A 16 17.39 13.10 18.17
C GLN A 16 17.35 11.83 17.31
N VAL A 17 16.16 11.30 17.01
CA VAL A 17 16.00 10.12 16.14
C VAL A 17 16.55 10.36 14.74
N ARG A 18 16.43 11.59 14.23
CA ARG A 18 16.89 11.99 12.90
C ARG A 18 18.33 12.48 12.88
N ALA A 19 18.99 12.62 14.02
CA ALA A 19 20.41 12.96 14.04
C ALA A 19 21.20 11.74 13.57
N HIS A 20 21.99 11.88 12.50
CA HIS A 20 22.83 10.83 11.95
C HIS A 20 24.19 11.40 11.54
N SER A 21 25.21 10.55 11.49
CA SER A 21 26.55 10.95 11.05
C SER A 21 26.54 11.31 9.55
N PRO A 22 27.49 12.14 9.07
CA PRO A 22 27.69 12.34 7.64
C PRO A 22 27.99 10.99 6.97
N GLY A 23 27.18 10.60 5.99
CA GLY A 23 27.29 9.31 5.29
C GLY A 23 26.39 8.19 5.82
N GLU A 24 25.68 8.40 6.94
CA GLU A 24 24.63 7.49 7.42
C GLU A 24 23.24 8.03 7.06
N GLU A 25 22.31 7.14 6.74
CA GLU A 25 20.92 7.54 6.47
C GLU A 25 20.14 7.77 7.77
N ALA A 26 19.26 8.77 7.76
CA ALA A 26 18.32 9.02 8.87
C ALA A 26 17.40 7.82 9.11
N ALA A 27 17.09 7.56 10.39
CA ALA A 27 16.12 6.53 10.76
C ALA A 27 14.73 6.85 10.18
N THR A 28 14.10 5.86 9.55
CA THR A 28 12.73 5.99 9.03
C THR A 28 11.72 6.04 10.16
N VAL A 29 10.72 6.92 10.05
CA VAL A 29 9.68 7.13 11.06
C VAL A 29 8.31 6.72 10.53
N GLY A 30 7.69 5.74 11.18
CA GLY A 30 6.30 5.35 10.99
C GLY A 30 5.38 6.04 12.00
N LEU A 31 4.26 6.59 11.54
CA LEU A 31 3.22 7.19 12.40
C LEU A 31 1.93 6.37 12.37
N VAL A 32 1.41 6.00 13.53
CA VAL A 32 0.04 5.48 13.68
C VAL A 32 -0.78 6.48 14.48
N THR A 33 -1.81 7.07 13.87
CA THR A 33 -2.70 8.03 14.56
C THR A 33 -3.92 7.33 15.11
N THR A 34 -4.21 7.50 16.40
CA THR A 34 -5.35 6.85 17.07
C THR A 34 -6.02 7.80 18.06
N MET A 35 -7.24 7.47 18.47
CA MET A 35 -7.92 8.10 19.60
C MET A 35 -7.77 7.32 20.92
N GLY A 36 -6.92 6.29 20.96
CA GLY A 36 -6.80 5.38 22.13
C GLY A 36 -7.87 4.29 22.17
N ASN A 37 -7.96 3.61 23.32
CA ASN A 37 -8.70 2.36 23.51
C ASN A 37 -8.32 1.33 22.41
N LEU A 38 -7.04 0.98 22.41
CA LEU A 38 -6.41 0.19 21.37
C LEU A 38 -6.94 -1.25 21.37
N HIS A 39 -6.96 -1.85 20.18
CA HIS A 39 -7.45 -3.20 19.93
C HIS A 39 -6.66 -3.82 18.77
N GLN A 40 -6.88 -5.11 18.47
CA GLN A 40 -6.11 -5.84 17.44
C GLN A 40 -6.06 -5.15 16.07
N GLY A 41 -7.14 -4.47 15.66
CA GLY A 41 -7.12 -3.58 14.48
C GLY A 41 -5.99 -2.52 14.53
N HIS A 42 -5.84 -1.79 15.63
CA HIS A 42 -4.76 -0.83 15.83
C HIS A 42 -3.38 -1.52 15.93
N LEU A 43 -3.30 -2.66 16.60
CA LEU A 43 -2.05 -3.41 16.73
C LEU A 43 -1.53 -3.88 15.37
N SER A 44 -2.41 -4.24 14.44
CA SER A 44 -2.02 -4.55 13.05
C SER A 44 -1.40 -3.36 12.31
N LEU A 45 -1.84 -2.13 12.62
CA LEU A 45 -1.22 -0.91 12.06
C LEU A 45 0.18 -0.71 12.65
N ILE A 46 0.34 -0.90 13.96
CA ILE A 46 1.61 -0.76 14.67
C ILE A 46 2.61 -1.81 14.19
N ASP A 47 2.18 -3.06 14.08
CA ASP A 47 3.01 -4.16 13.59
C ASP A 47 3.50 -3.90 12.16
N ARG A 48 2.61 -3.46 11.24
CA ARG A 48 3.03 -3.05 9.91
C ARG A 48 4.00 -1.86 9.94
N ALA A 49 3.71 -0.85 10.76
CA ALA A 49 4.58 0.32 10.94
C ALA A 49 5.98 -0.07 11.42
N ARG A 50 6.05 -1.05 12.32
CA ARG A 50 7.30 -1.59 12.89
C ARG A 50 8.11 -2.35 11.86
N ARG A 51 7.48 -3.15 11.00
CA ARG A 51 8.15 -3.89 9.93
C ARG A 51 8.76 -2.95 8.89
N GLU A 52 8.06 -1.86 8.57
CA GLU A 52 8.43 -0.97 7.45
C GLU A 52 9.34 0.21 7.88
N ASN A 53 9.51 0.49 9.17
CA ASN A 53 10.28 1.65 9.64
C ASN A 53 11.24 1.31 10.79
N ALA A 54 12.27 2.14 10.99
CA ALA A 54 13.24 2.03 12.08
C ALA A 54 12.73 2.61 13.40
N VAL A 55 11.82 3.59 13.36
CA VAL A 55 11.15 4.17 14.53
C VAL A 55 9.64 4.19 14.32
N VAL A 56 8.86 3.83 15.34
CA VAL A 56 7.40 3.89 15.35
C VAL A 56 6.92 4.87 16.41
N VAL A 57 6.12 5.84 15.96
CA VAL A 57 5.42 6.81 16.80
C VAL A 57 3.93 6.49 16.75
N VAL A 58 3.30 6.34 17.92
CA VAL A 58 1.84 6.22 18.04
C VAL A 58 1.29 7.49 18.65
N SER A 59 0.34 8.15 17.98
CA SER A 59 -0.43 9.24 18.56
C SER A 59 -1.70 8.68 19.20
N ILE A 60 -1.96 9.06 20.44
CA ILE A 60 -3.20 8.78 21.17
C ILE A 60 -3.81 10.11 21.57
N PHE A 61 -4.84 10.53 20.85
CA PHE A 61 -5.51 11.80 21.10
C PHE A 61 -6.99 11.73 20.70
N VAL A 62 -7.88 11.84 21.67
CA VAL A 62 -9.32 12.00 21.42
C VAL A 62 -9.56 13.44 20.94
N ASN A 63 -9.61 13.62 19.63
CA ASN A 63 -9.75 14.93 19.00
C ASN A 63 -11.16 15.50 19.18
N PRO A 64 -11.39 16.61 19.90
CA PRO A 64 -12.74 17.15 20.07
C PRO A 64 -13.36 17.67 18.77
N LEU A 65 -12.54 18.14 17.81
CA LEU A 65 -13.01 18.78 16.57
C LEU A 65 -13.76 17.83 15.62
N GLN A 66 -13.60 16.52 15.79
CA GLN A 66 -14.23 15.53 14.93
C GLN A 66 -15.49 14.91 15.55
N PHE A 67 -15.97 15.41 16.69
CA PHE A 67 -17.20 14.97 17.33
C PHE A 67 -18.26 16.07 17.22
N GLY A 68 -19.42 15.71 16.68
CA GLY A 68 -20.59 16.59 16.71
C GLY A 68 -21.21 16.69 18.12
N PRO A 69 -22.12 17.66 18.35
CA PRO A 69 -22.74 17.87 19.66
C PRO A 69 -23.51 16.67 20.22
N GLN A 70 -24.02 15.80 19.34
CA GLN A 70 -24.76 14.58 19.69
C GLN A 70 -23.90 13.31 19.67
N GLU A 71 -22.59 13.44 19.37
CA GLU A 71 -21.68 12.30 19.36
C GLU A 71 -21.14 11.98 20.77
N ASP A 72 -20.45 10.85 20.87
CA ASP A 72 -20.06 10.21 22.12
C ASP A 72 -18.76 10.76 22.74
N LEU A 73 -18.36 12.01 22.49
CA LEU A 73 -17.09 12.56 23.00
C LEU A 73 -16.92 12.34 24.52
N ALA A 74 -17.95 12.68 25.31
CA ALA A 74 -17.93 12.52 26.76
C ALA A 74 -17.91 11.06 27.24
N ARG A 75 -18.32 10.11 26.39
CA ARG A 75 -18.38 8.67 26.69
C ARG A 75 -17.32 7.85 25.95
N TYR A 76 -16.47 8.50 25.16
CA TYR A 76 -15.45 7.82 24.39
C TYR A 76 -14.47 7.14 25.35
N PRO A 77 -14.18 5.84 25.17
CA PRO A 77 -13.40 5.08 26.13
C PRO A 77 -11.95 5.59 26.15
N GLN A 78 -11.43 5.88 27.33
CA GLN A 78 -10.05 6.31 27.53
C GLN A 78 -9.36 5.36 28.50
N THR A 79 -8.38 4.62 28.00
CA THR A 79 -7.67 3.56 28.75
C THR A 79 -6.16 3.73 28.62
N PRO A 80 -5.60 4.87 29.06
CA PRO A 80 -4.20 5.24 28.76
C PRO A 80 -3.19 4.19 29.25
N ASP A 81 -3.36 3.64 30.45
CA ASP A 81 -2.43 2.63 30.98
C ASP A 81 -2.45 1.32 30.19
N HIS A 82 -3.64 0.91 29.73
CA HIS A 82 -3.80 -0.26 28.88
C HIS A 82 -3.16 -0.03 27.50
N ASP A 83 -3.42 1.13 26.91
CA ASP A 83 -2.90 1.48 25.59
C ASP A 83 -1.36 1.58 25.60
N LEU A 84 -0.78 2.16 26.66
CA LEU A 84 0.68 2.21 26.85
C LEU A 84 1.29 0.81 26.94
N ARG A 85 0.69 -0.11 27.72
CA ARG A 85 1.16 -1.50 27.81
C ARG A 85 1.14 -2.21 26.46
N LEU A 86 0.08 -2.02 25.67
CA LEU A 86 -0.01 -2.60 24.32
C LEU A 86 1.06 -2.02 23.38
N CYS A 87 1.29 -0.70 23.44
CA CYS A 87 2.36 -0.06 22.68
C CYS A 87 3.75 -0.62 23.06
N GLU A 88 4.03 -0.85 24.34
CA GLU A 88 5.28 -1.47 24.80
C GLU A 88 5.45 -2.89 24.24
N GLN A 89 4.40 -3.71 24.29
CA GLN A 89 4.41 -5.07 23.76
C GLN A 89 4.65 -5.10 22.24
N CYS A 90 4.19 -4.10 21.51
CA CYS A 90 4.42 -3.95 20.08
C CYS A 90 5.72 -3.21 19.72
N ALA A 91 6.62 -3.01 20.70
CA ALA A 91 7.91 -2.32 20.51
C ALA A 91 7.79 -0.91 19.88
N VAL A 92 6.77 -0.15 20.31
CA VAL A 92 6.63 1.27 19.96
C VAL A 92 7.75 2.08 20.61
N ASP A 93 8.37 2.98 19.84
CA ASP A 93 9.49 3.77 20.33
C ASP A 93 9.02 5.01 21.09
N ALA A 94 7.97 5.68 20.61
CA ALA A 94 7.34 6.80 21.29
C ALA A 94 5.81 6.83 21.16
N VAL A 95 5.14 7.23 22.23
CA VAL A 95 3.71 7.49 22.25
C VAL A 95 3.50 8.97 22.51
N PHE A 96 2.83 9.66 21.59
CA PHE A 96 2.45 11.07 21.72
C PHE A 96 1.01 11.19 22.23
N MET A 97 0.86 11.67 23.46
CA MET A 97 -0.42 11.81 24.18
C MET A 97 -0.65 13.27 24.61
N PRO A 98 -0.91 14.19 23.67
CA PRO A 98 -1.15 15.59 24.00
C PRO A 98 -2.52 15.77 24.67
N THR A 99 -2.67 16.86 25.41
CA THR A 99 -4.00 17.37 25.82
C THR A 99 -4.57 18.32 24.76
N PRO A 100 -5.89 18.61 24.75
CA PRO A 100 -6.46 19.64 23.89
C PRO A 100 -5.75 20.99 24.05
N THR A 101 -5.42 21.39 25.28
CA THR A 101 -4.66 22.63 25.54
C THR A 101 -3.28 22.60 24.88
N THR A 102 -2.59 21.47 24.95
CA THR A 102 -1.27 21.31 24.31
C THR A 102 -1.37 21.41 22.78
N LEU A 103 -2.39 20.77 22.19
CA LEU A 103 -2.49 20.67 20.74
C LEU A 103 -3.19 21.87 20.09
N TYR A 104 -4.14 22.49 20.77
CA TYR A 104 -5.01 23.54 20.24
C TYR A 104 -4.96 24.85 21.02
N GLY A 105 -4.21 24.92 22.13
CA GLY A 105 -4.11 26.13 22.95
C GLY A 105 -5.29 26.36 23.89
N SER A 106 -6.35 25.54 23.84
CA SER A 106 -7.50 25.62 24.75
C SER A 106 -7.98 24.24 25.19
N LEU A 107 -8.63 24.18 26.36
CA LEU A 107 -9.18 22.94 26.92
C LEU A 107 -10.41 22.44 26.12
N ALA A 108 -11.17 23.37 25.54
CA ALA A 108 -12.37 23.13 24.76
C ALA A 108 -12.26 23.87 23.42
N PRO A 109 -11.50 23.32 22.46
CA PRO A 109 -11.26 23.97 21.18
C PRO A 109 -12.56 24.08 20.37
N SER A 110 -12.80 25.25 19.78
CA SER A 110 -13.87 25.47 18.81
C SER A 110 -13.30 25.43 17.39
N ALA A 111 -14.05 24.83 16.47
CA ALA A 111 -13.77 24.87 15.05
C ALA A 111 -13.61 26.32 14.52
N ALA A 112 -14.39 27.26 15.04
CA ALA A 112 -14.40 28.65 14.58
C ALA A 112 -13.16 29.44 15.00
N ASP A 113 -12.48 29.02 16.07
CA ASP A 113 -11.32 29.73 16.64
C ASP A 113 -9.98 29.20 16.12
N LEU A 114 -10.01 28.18 15.25
CA LEU A 114 -8.84 27.47 14.78
C LEU A 114 -8.75 27.48 13.26
N THR A 115 -7.52 27.51 12.74
CA THR A 115 -7.28 27.22 11.33
C THR A 115 -7.69 25.78 11.04
N GLN A 116 -8.54 25.60 10.03
CA GLN A 116 -9.05 24.30 9.61
C GLN A 116 -8.50 23.89 8.24
N VAL A 117 -8.42 22.58 8.04
CA VAL A 117 -8.16 21.98 6.75
C VAL A 117 -9.48 21.51 6.17
N MET A 118 -9.84 22.01 4.99
CA MET A 118 -11.09 21.71 4.32
C MET A 118 -10.87 20.68 3.20
N PRO A 119 -11.32 19.42 3.37
CA PRO A 119 -11.34 18.47 2.27
C PRO A 119 -12.25 18.93 1.12
N PRO A 120 -12.11 18.35 -0.09
CA PRO A 120 -13.07 18.59 -1.17
C PRO A 120 -14.50 18.26 -0.73
N LYS A 121 -15.42 19.20 -0.96
CA LYS A 121 -16.83 19.10 -0.51
C LYS A 121 -17.50 17.81 -0.97
N GLU A 122 -17.26 17.40 -2.21
CA GLU A 122 -17.86 16.22 -2.81
C GLU A 122 -17.51 14.93 -2.05
N MET A 123 -16.29 14.83 -1.52
CA MET A 123 -15.83 13.67 -0.73
C MET A 123 -16.52 13.58 0.65
N MET A 124 -17.07 14.71 1.13
CA MET A 124 -17.81 14.81 2.38
C MET A 124 -19.34 14.84 2.17
N ALA A 125 -19.81 14.85 0.92
CA ALA A 125 -21.24 14.89 0.60
C ALA A 125 -21.91 13.50 0.55
N VAL A 126 -21.14 12.43 0.78
CA VAL A 126 -21.57 11.03 0.70
C VAL A 126 -21.21 10.26 1.98
N LEU A 127 -21.71 9.03 2.13
CA LEU A 127 -21.35 8.11 3.20
C LEU A 127 -21.52 8.75 4.60
N CYS A 128 -20.48 8.77 5.45
CA CYS A 128 -20.55 9.30 6.80
C CYS A 128 -20.75 10.83 6.85
N GLY A 129 -20.41 11.56 5.79
CA GLY A 129 -20.33 13.02 5.81
C GLY A 129 -21.66 13.70 6.13
N PRO A 130 -22.76 13.38 5.42
CA PRO A 130 -24.10 13.93 5.70
C PRO A 130 -24.59 13.65 7.14
N TYR A 131 -24.15 12.55 7.75
CA TYR A 131 -24.56 12.14 9.10
C TYR A 131 -23.66 12.68 10.20
N ARG A 132 -22.51 13.27 9.85
CA ARG A 132 -21.51 13.76 10.80
C ARG A 132 -20.93 15.11 10.32
N PRO A 133 -21.73 16.19 10.30
CA PRO A 133 -21.26 17.50 9.84
C PRO A 133 -20.04 17.98 10.63
N GLY A 134 -19.01 18.49 9.94
CA GLY A 134 -17.76 18.96 10.56
C GLY A 134 -16.76 17.85 10.92
N HIS A 135 -17.15 16.57 10.83
CA HIS A 135 -16.30 15.45 11.24
C HIS A 135 -15.00 15.38 10.44
N PHE A 136 -15.08 15.45 9.10
CA PHE A 136 -13.93 15.26 8.24
C PHE A 136 -13.00 16.47 8.20
N GLU A 137 -13.54 17.67 8.39
CA GLU A 137 -12.76 18.88 8.65
C GLU A 137 -11.94 18.73 9.94
N GLY A 138 -12.57 18.24 11.01
CA GLY A 138 -11.88 17.94 12.27
C GLY A 138 -10.79 16.88 12.12
N VAL A 139 -11.05 15.81 11.37
CA VAL A 139 -10.07 14.74 11.07
C VAL A 139 -8.93 15.27 10.21
N ALA A 140 -9.21 15.96 9.11
CA ALA A 140 -8.19 16.50 8.22
C ALA A 140 -7.29 17.52 8.94
N THR A 141 -7.87 18.34 9.81
CA THR A 141 -7.14 19.33 10.61
C THR A 141 -6.17 18.66 11.58
N VAL A 142 -6.64 17.69 12.39
CA VAL A 142 -5.78 17.03 13.38
C VAL A 142 -4.68 16.20 12.71
N VAL A 143 -5.02 15.47 11.64
CA VAL A 143 -4.05 14.63 10.93
C VAL A 143 -3.01 15.49 10.22
N THR A 144 -3.41 16.59 9.57
CA THR A 144 -2.45 17.54 8.97
C THR A 144 -1.50 18.10 10.03
N LYS A 145 -1.99 18.42 11.23
CA LYS A 145 -1.15 18.87 12.34
C LYS A 145 -0.16 17.79 12.77
N LEU A 146 -0.63 16.56 12.96
CA LEU A 146 0.22 15.42 13.35
C LEU A 146 1.27 15.08 12.28
N LEU A 147 0.92 15.11 10.99
CA LEU A 147 1.85 14.89 9.89
C LEU A 147 2.93 15.98 9.85
N ASN A 148 2.59 17.25 10.08
CA ASN A 148 3.60 18.32 10.15
C ASN A 148 4.50 18.20 11.39
N LEU A 149 3.94 17.84 12.55
CA LEU A 149 4.71 17.68 13.79
C LEU A 149 5.65 16.49 13.74
N VAL A 150 5.20 15.38 13.17
CA VAL A 150 5.96 14.13 13.12
C VAL A 150 6.82 14.03 11.86
N ALA A 151 6.39 14.63 10.76
CA ALA A 151 6.96 14.52 9.41
C ALA A 151 7.36 13.08 9.04
N PRO A 152 6.46 12.09 9.18
CA PRO A 152 6.84 10.68 9.07
C PRO A 152 7.25 10.30 7.64
N ASP A 153 7.98 9.21 7.48
CA ASP A 153 8.16 8.56 6.18
C ASP A 153 6.86 7.89 5.71
N ARG A 154 6.13 7.28 6.66
CA ARG A 154 4.87 6.57 6.41
C ARG A 154 3.89 6.80 7.55
N ALA A 155 2.62 7.03 7.22
CA ALA A 155 1.52 7.12 8.18
C ALA A 155 0.46 6.07 7.88
N TYR A 156 0.03 5.31 8.89
CA TYR A 156 -0.78 4.10 8.73
C TYR A 156 -2.22 4.30 9.21
N PHE A 157 -3.17 3.90 8.37
CA PHE A 157 -4.60 4.05 8.61
C PHE A 157 -5.34 2.77 8.19
N GLY A 158 -6.40 2.40 8.91
CA GLY A 158 -7.20 1.21 8.59
C GLY A 158 -8.23 1.45 7.49
N TYR A 159 -8.44 0.45 6.62
CA TYR A 159 -9.50 0.46 5.60
C TYR A 159 -10.92 0.43 6.19
N LYS A 160 -11.08 0.18 7.49
CA LYS A 160 -12.39 0.21 8.15
C LYS A 160 -13.04 1.59 8.00
N ASP A 161 -12.24 2.65 8.11
CA ASP A 161 -12.63 4.03 7.91
C ASP A 161 -12.25 4.49 6.48
N ALA A 162 -12.72 3.75 5.46
CA ALA A 162 -12.29 3.94 4.07
C ALA A 162 -12.49 5.37 3.54
N GLN A 163 -13.61 6.02 3.89
CA GLN A 163 -13.87 7.42 3.52
C GLN A 163 -12.81 8.37 4.12
N GLN A 164 -12.46 8.19 5.40
CA GLN A 164 -11.40 8.94 6.04
C GLN A 164 -10.07 8.73 5.31
N LEU A 165 -9.72 7.49 4.99
CA LEU A 165 -8.47 7.20 4.28
C LEU A 165 -8.42 7.86 2.89
N ALA A 166 -9.51 7.80 2.12
CA ALA A 166 -9.60 8.46 0.81
C ALA A 166 -9.43 9.99 0.94
N ILE A 167 -10.12 10.60 1.90
CA ILE A 167 -10.00 12.03 2.22
C ILE A 167 -8.57 12.39 2.62
N LEU A 168 -7.95 11.63 3.53
CA LEU A 168 -6.59 11.91 4.00
C LEU A 168 -5.54 11.74 2.89
N ARG A 169 -5.70 10.76 1.99
CA ARG A 169 -4.86 10.63 0.79
C ARG A 169 -4.99 11.85 -0.11
N ARG A 170 -6.22 12.30 -0.35
CA ARG A 170 -6.50 13.50 -1.16
C ARG A 170 -5.89 14.75 -0.54
N THR A 171 -6.11 14.97 0.75
CA THR A 171 -5.57 16.11 1.51
C THR A 171 -4.04 16.09 1.51
N ALA A 172 -3.42 14.94 1.78
CA ALA A 172 -1.96 14.82 1.80
C ALA A 172 -1.34 15.13 0.43
N ARG A 173 -1.96 14.64 -0.64
CA ARG A 173 -1.51 14.93 -2.01
C ARG A 173 -1.69 16.41 -2.36
N ASP A 174 -2.89 16.96 -2.17
CA ASP A 174 -3.22 18.31 -2.61
C ASP A 174 -2.43 19.39 -1.82
N LEU A 175 -2.05 19.10 -0.57
CA LEU A 175 -1.25 20.00 0.29
C LEU A 175 0.24 19.63 0.36
N ASN A 176 0.71 18.65 -0.44
CA ASN A 176 2.09 18.16 -0.43
C ASN A 176 2.60 17.82 0.99
N LEU A 177 1.76 17.17 1.81
CA LEU A 177 2.08 16.84 3.19
C LEU A 177 3.18 15.76 3.26
N PRO A 178 4.02 15.77 4.30
CA PRO A 178 5.04 14.77 4.47
C PRO A 178 4.44 13.38 4.75
N GLY A 179 5.13 12.37 4.23
CA GLY A 179 4.87 10.96 4.53
C GLY A 179 3.85 10.29 3.61
N LYS A 180 4.11 9.02 3.31
CA LYS A 180 3.21 8.19 2.51
C LYS A 180 2.02 7.72 3.36
N ILE A 181 0.80 7.96 2.89
CA ILE A 181 -0.42 7.46 3.53
C ILE A 181 -0.66 5.98 3.15
N VAL A 182 -0.45 5.09 4.11
CA VAL A 182 -0.54 3.64 3.94
C VAL A 182 -1.87 3.12 4.49
N GLY A 183 -2.63 2.43 3.64
CA GLY A 183 -3.88 1.77 4.03
C GLY A 183 -3.65 0.32 4.46
N CYS A 184 -4.25 -0.09 5.58
CA CYS A 184 -4.11 -1.41 6.16
C CYS A 184 -5.44 -2.18 6.16
N PRO A 185 -5.44 -3.51 5.88
CA PRO A 185 -6.64 -4.34 5.85
C PRO A 185 -7.50 -4.25 7.11
N ILE A 186 -8.80 -4.48 6.94
CA ILE A 186 -9.75 -4.54 8.05
C ILE A 186 -9.47 -5.82 8.85
N VAL A 187 -9.12 -5.68 10.13
CA VAL A 187 -9.07 -6.83 11.05
C VAL A 187 -10.48 -7.12 11.54
N ARG A 188 -10.89 -8.38 11.41
CA ARG A 188 -12.21 -8.88 11.80
C ARG A 188 -12.07 -9.89 12.93
N ASP A 189 -13.09 -10.01 13.77
CA ASP A 189 -13.18 -11.14 14.69
C ASP A 189 -13.56 -12.44 13.95
N ARG A 190 -13.55 -13.57 14.67
CA ARG A 190 -13.90 -14.89 14.13
C ARG A 190 -15.30 -14.98 13.50
N ASN A 191 -16.19 -14.05 13.83
CA ASN A 191 -17.54 -13.98 13.29
C ASN A 191 -17.67 -12.96 12.14
N GLY A 192 -16.55 -12.39 11.69
CA GLY A 192 -16.48 -11.45 10.58
C GLY A 192 -16.75 -9.99 10.97
N LEU A 193 -17.05 -9.69 12.24
CA LEU A 193 -17.30 -8.32 12.69
C LEU A 193 -15.99 -7.52 12.65
N ALA A 194 -15.99 -6.39 11.93
CA ALA A 194 -14.86 -5.47 11.91
C ALA A 194 -14.55 -4.97 13.32
N LEU A 195 -13.30 -5.07 13.76
CA LEU A 195 -12.90 -4.65 15.10
C LEU A 195 -12.96 -3.12 15.24
N SER A 196 -13.55 -2.66 16.34
CA SER A 196 -13.64 -1.23 16.68
C SER A 196 -13.63 -1.05 18.20
N SER A 197 -13.08 0.07 18.67
CA SER A 197 -13.19 0.50 20.09
C SER A 197 -14.66 0.59 20.56
N ARG A 198 -15.58 0.93 19.66
CA ARG A 198 -17.03 0.98 19.92
C ARG A 198 -17.71 -0.38 20.06
N ASN A 199 -17.05 -1.49 19.67
CA ASN A 199 -17.63 -2.83 19.84
C ASN A 199 -17.77 -3.21 21.34
N ALA A 200 -17.04 -2.51 22.23
CA ALA A 200 -17.15 -2.69 23.68
C ALA A 200 -18.52 -2.28 24.26
N TYR A 201 -19.31 -1.51 23.51
CA TYR A 201 -20.66 -1.09 23.92
C TYR A 201 -21.74 -2.13 23.61
N LEU A 202 -21.43 -3.12 22.77
CA LEU A 202 -22.41 -4.10 22.32
C LEU A 202 -22.63 -5.18 23.38
N SER A 203 -23.89 -5.51 23.63
CA SER A 203 -24.27 -6.74 24.34
C SER A 203 -23.88 -7.99 23.55
N ALA A 204 -23.99 -9.18 24.16
CA ALA A 204 -23.74 -10.43 23.45
C ALA A 204 -24.69 -10.63 22.26
N ASP A 205 -25.98 -10.31 22.44
CA ASP A 205 -27.02 -10.42 21.40
C ASP A 205 -26.81 -9.39 20.29
N GLU A 206 -26.48 -8.14 20.66
CA GLU A 206 -26.13 -7.11 19.70
C GLU A 206 -24.88 -7.52 18.90
N ARG A 207 -23.86 -8.07 19.56
CA ARG A 207 -22.65 -8.54 18.86
C ARG A 207 -22.95 -9.66 17.86
N GLN A 208 -23.90 -10.54 18.16
CA GLN A 208 -24.35 -11.56 17.21
C GLN A 208 -25.05 -10.92 16.00
N GLN A 209 -25.95 -9.97 16.23
CA GLN A 209 -26.65 -9.27 15.14
C GLN A 209 -25.72 -8.40 14.28
N ALA A 210 -24.69 -7.78 14.88
CA ALA A 210 -23.72 -6.95 14.18
C ALA A 210 -22.97 -7.68 13.06
N THR A 211 -22.87 -9.01 13.12
CA THR A 211 -22.26 -9.83 12.05
C THR A 211 -23.03 -9.77 10.74
N ALA A 212 -24.29 -9.33 10.74
CA ALA A 212 -25.09 -9.12 9.53
C ALA A 212 -24.47 -8.06 8.60
N LEU A 213 -23.72 -7.06 9.12
CA LEU A 213 -23.00 -6.08 8.28
C LEU A 213 -22.05 -6.79 7.32
N TYR A 214 -21.17 -7.63 7.87
CA TYR A 214 -20.19 -8.33 7.05
C TYR A 214 -20.87 -9.35 6.12
N ARG A 215 -21.89 -10.07 6.60
CA ARG A 215 -22.66 -10.99 5.74
C ARG A 215 -23.30 -10.28 4.56
N GLY A 216 -23.87 -9.10 4.75
CA GLY A 216 -24.44 -8.29 3.67
C GLY A 216 -23.38 -7.86 2.66
N LEU A 217 -22.21 -7.40 3.13
CA LEU A 217 -21.08 -7.05 2.24
C LEU A 217 -20.54 -8.25 1.46
N VAL A 218 -20.54 -9.46 2.05
CA VAL A 218 -20.18 -10.71 1.36
C VAL A 218 -21.24 -11.09 0.34
N ALA A 219 -22.53 -10.86 0.61
CA ALA A 219 -23.60 -11.08 -0.36
C ALA A 219 -23.42 -10.18 -1.60
N ALA A 220 -23.13 -8.90 -1.40
CA ALA A 220 -22.81 -7.98 -2.51
C ALA A 220 -21.57 -8.41 -3.30
N GLN A 221 -20.49 -8.84 -2.63
CA GLN A 221 -19.31 -9.39 -3.31
C GLN A 221 -19.63 -10.63 -4.14
N THR A 222 -20.45 -11.54 -3.59
CA THR A 222 -20.82 -12.78 -4.27
C THR A 222 -21.64 -12.47 -5.52
N LEU A 223 -22.62 -11.57 -5.40
CA LEU A 223 -23.45 -11.13 -6.51
C LEU A 223 -22.62 -10.41 -7.58
N PHE A 224 -21.67 -9.56 -7.17
CA PHE A 224 -20.72 -8.92 -8.08
C PHE A 224 -19.85 -9.94 -8.82
N LYS A 225 -19.31 -10.93 -8.13
CA LYS A 225 -18.53 -12.02 -8.76
C LYS A 225 -19.36 -12.85 -9.74
N ALA A 226 -20.67 -12.97 -9.52
CA ALA A 226 -21.59 -13.64 -10.43
C ALA A 226 -21.96 -12.82 -11.68
N GLY A 227 -21.42 -11.60 -11.83
CA GLY A 227 -21.60 -10.76 -13.01
C GLY A 227 -22.52 -9.56 -12.80
N GLU A 228 -23.10 -9.38 -11.60
CA GLU A 228 -23.87 -8.17 -11.31
C GLU A 228 -22.95 -6.95 -11.22
N ARG A 229 -23.38 -5.83 -11.79
CA ARG A 229 -22.60 -4.59 -11.87
C ARG A 229 -23.41 -3.37 -11.47
N GLN A 230 -24.74 -3.49 -11.37
CA GLN A 230 -25.66 -2.42 -11.00
C GLN A 230 -25.66 -2.19 -9.50
N SER A 231 -25.33 -0.96 -9.08
CA SER A 231 -25.32 -0.58 -7.67
C SER A 231 -26.64 -0.84 -6.94
N PRO A 232 -27.83 -0.58 -7.53
CA PRO A 232 -29.10 -0.88 -6.86
C PRO A 232 -29.24 -2.35 -6.45
N ALA A 233 -28.84 -3.30 -7.29
CA ALA A 233 -28.92 -4.72 -6.99
C ALA A 233 -27.95 -5.14 -5.87
N LEU A 234 -26.73 -4.57 -5.89
CA LEU A 234 -25.72 -4.82 -4.85
C LEU A 234 -26.16 -4.23 -3.50
N ILE A 235 -26.74 -3.03 -3.50
CA ILE A 235 -27.30 -2.39 -2.31
C ILE A 235 -28.45 -3.24 -1.74
N GLU A 236 -29.35 -3.69 -2.60
CA GLU A 236 -30.49 -4.53 -2.19
C GLU A 236 -30.02 -5.84 -1.54
N ALA A 237 -28.99 -6.49 -2.07
CA ALA A 237 -28.41 -7.70 -1.49
C ALA A 237 -27.88 -7.47 -0.05
N VAL A 238 -27.22 -6.33 0.18
CA VAL A 238 -26.81 -5.93 1.54
C VAL A 238 -28.05 -5.71 2.41
N TYR A 239 -29.01 -4.93 1.92
CA TYR A 239 -30.22 -4.55 2.67
C TYR A 239 -31.02 -5.77 3.13
N GLN A 240 -31.28 -6.71 2.23
CA GLN A 240 -32.01 -7.95 2.53
C GLN A 240 -31.29 -8.81 3.59
N THR A 241 -29.96 -8.79 3.60
CA THR A 241 -29.18 -9.48 4.63
C THR A 241 -29.28 -8.77 5.98
N LEU A 242 -29.23 -7.44 5.99
CA LEU A 242 -29.39 -6.65 7.22
C LEU A 242 -30.79 -6.78 7.83
N ALA A 243 -31.84 -6.89 6.99
CA ALA A 243 -33.22 -7.05 7.43
C ALA A 243 -33.46 -8.31 8.28
N GLN A 244 -32.56 -9.29 8.23
CA GLN A 244 -32.59 -10.50 9.06
C GLN A 244 -32.12 -10.25 10.51
N ALA A 245 -31.55 -9.08 10.80
CA ALA A 245 -31.14 -8.65 12.13
C ALA A 245 -32.06 -7.51 12.61
N PRO A 246 -33.12 -7.79 13.38
CA PRO A 246 -34.22 -6.86 13.62
C PRO A 246 -33.82 -5.59 14.39
N ASP A 247 -32.79 -5.64 15.23
CA ASP A 247 -32.35 -4.46 15.99
C ASP A 247 -31.40 -3.56 15.20
N LEU A 248 -30.96 -4.04 14.04
CA LEU A 248 -30.02 -3.34 13.18
C LEU A 248 -30.77 -2.33 12.32
N ARG A 249 -30.40 -1.05 12.45
CA ARG A 249 -31.04 0.07 11.75
C ARG A 249 -30.06 0.65 10.75
N PRO A 250 -30.12 0.27 9.47
CA PRO A 250 -29.25 0.84 8.44
C PRO A 250 -29.40 2.37 8.39
N GLN A 251 -28.28 3.06 8.43
CA GLN A 251 -28.21 4.51 8.19
C GLN A 251 -27.96 4.79 6.71
N TYR A 252 -27.02 4.05 6.11
CA TYR A 252 -26.83 4.05 4.66
C TYR A 252 -26.25 2.71 4.20
N ILE A 253 -26.51 2.38 2.94
CA ILE A 253 -25.77 1.42 2.13
C ILE A 253 -25.52 2.12 0.80
N GLU A 254 -24.27 2.37 0.48
CA GLU A 254 -23.90 3.17 -0.69
C GLU A 254 -22.78 2.48 -1.47
N VAL A 255 -22.76 2.74 -2.78
CA VAL A 255 -21.70 2.30 -3.69
C VAL A 255 -21.00 3.53 -4.25
N VAL A 256 -19.70 3.63 -4.01
CA VAL A 256 -18.88 4.76 -4.46
C VAL A 256 -17.57 4.29 -5.07
N HIS A 257 -16.90 5.13 -5.84
CA HIS A 257 -15.52 4.90 -6.23
C HIS A 257 -14.60 5.05 -5.00
N PRO A 258 -13.69 4.11 -4.69
CA PRO A 258 -12.95 4.10 -3.43
C PRO A 258 -11.97 5.27 -3.22
N GLU A 259 -11.53 5.92 -4.29
CA GLU A 259 -10.58 7.04 -4.21
C GLU A 259 -11.25 8.42 -4.28
N THR A 260 -12.12 8.64 -5.28
CA THR A 260 -12.82 9.90 -5.49
C THR A 260 -14.08 10.03 -4.64
N LEU A 261 -14.61 8.92 -4.14
CA LEU A 261 -15.87 8.82 -3.41
C LEU A 261 -17.10 9.26 -4.22
N HIS A 262 -16.97 9.40 -5.54
CA HIS A 262 -18.13 9.65 -6.40
C HIS A 262 -19.10 8.45 -6.34
N PRO A 263 -20.41 8.68 -6.16
CA PRO A 263 -21.41 7.63 -6.26
C PRO A 263 -21.35 6.91 -7.61
N LEU A 264 -21.47 5.59 -7.58
CA LEU A 264 -21.50 4.76 -8.78
C LEU A 264 -22.91 4.21 -8.98
N GLN A 265 -23.44 4.34 -10.19
CA GLN A 265 -24.66 3.62 -10.60
C GLN A 265 -24.32 2.21 -11.12
N HIS A 266 -23.13 2.07 -11.70
CA HIS A 266 -22.59 0.86 -12.28
C HIS A 266 -21.11 0.73 -11.90
N ILE A 267 -20.62 -0.49 -11.69
CA ILE A 267 -19.23 -0.77 -11.31
C ILE A 267 -18.57 -1.56 -12.43
N ASP A 268 -17.83 -0.92 -13.33
CA ASP A 268 -17.12 -1.62 -14.41
C ASP A 268 -15.92 -2.43 -13.88
N THR A 269 -15.06 -1.78 -13.11
CA THR A 269 -13.76 -2.36 -12.69
C THR A 269 -13.49 -2.25 -11.21
N LEU A 270 -13.85 -1.12 -10.57
CA LEU A 270 -13.55 -0.86 -9.18
C LEU A 270 -14.68 -0.06 -8.52
N GLY A 271 -15.21 -0.61 -7.43
CA GLY A 271 -16.20 0.06 -6.59
C GLY A 271 -16.00 -0.28 -5.12
N MET A 272 -16.62 0.48 -4.24
CA MET A 272 -16.66 0.22 -2.81
C MET A 272 -18.11 0.22 -2.35
N VAL A 273 -18.53 -0.90 -1.77
CA VAL A 273 -19.81 -0.98 -1.04
C VAL A 273 -19.52 -0.65 0.41
N ALA A 274 -20.16 0.38 0.93
CA ALA A 274 -20.00 0.82 2.31
C ALA A 274 -21.34 0.85 3.03
N VAL A 275 -21.34 0.45 4.30
CA VAL A 275 -22.51 0.40 5.15
C VAL A 275 -22.25 1.11 6.48
N ALA A 276 -23.24 1.86 6.94
CA ALA A 276 -23.32 2.28 8.33
C ALA A 276 -24.68 1.89 8.89
N ALA A 277 -24.71 1.44 10.14
CA ALA A 277 -25.94 1.08 10.83
C ALA A 277 -25.84 1.33 12.32
N HIS A 278 -26.99 1.56 12.95
CA HIS A 278 -27.12 1.62 14.40
C HIS A 278 -27.57 0.27 14.96
N LEU A 279 -26.96 -0.13 16.06
CA LEU A 279 -27.40 -1.24 16.88
C LEU A 279 -27.45 -0.76 18.33
N GLY A 280 -28.66 -0.65 18.88
CA GLY A 280 -28.90 0.14 20.07
C GLY A 280 -28.43 1.59 19.88
N ASN A 281 -27.54 2.05 20.75
CA ASN A 281 -26.92 3.39 20.65
C ASN A 281 -25.59 3.39 19.88
N THR A 282 -25.11 2.21 19.45
CA THR A 282 -23.79 2.07 18.84
C THR A 282 -23.88 2.19 17.33
N ARG A 283 -23.18 3.17 16.75
CA ARG A 283 -23.04 3.31 15.30
C ARG A 283 -21.86 2.47 14.80
N LEU A 284 -22.16 1.48 13.97
CA LEU A 284 -21.20 0.58 13.32
C LEU A 284 -21.01 1.00 11.86
N ILE A 285 -19.81 0.78 11.34
CA ILE A 285 -19.47 0.97 9.93
C ILE A 285 -18.68 -0.23 9.43
N ASP A 286 -18.85 -0.55 8.15
CA ASP A 286 -18.05 -1.55 7.46
C ASP A 286 -18.04 -1.24 5.95
N ASN A 287 -17.10 -1.82 5.23
CA ASN A 287 -17.01 -1.68 3.78
C ASN A 287 -16.28 -2.85 3.13
N VAL A 288 -16.47 -3.00 1.82
CA VAL A 288 -15.66 -3.87 0.99
C VAL A 288 -15.44 -3.28 -0.39
N LEU A 289 -14.29 -3.61 -0.98
CA LEU A 289 -13.99 -3.29 -2.37
C LEU A 289 -14.50 -4.39 -3.29
N LEU A 290 -15.15 -3.98 -4.36
CA LEU A 290 -15.53 -4.81 -5.49
C LEU A 290 -14.54 -4.51 -6.63
N ARG A 291 -13.91 -5.56 -7.16
CA ARG A 291 -12.91 -5.45 -8.23
C ARG A 291 -13.22 -6.46 -9.32
N ASP A 292 -13.39 -5.98 -10.53
CA ASP A 292 -13.43 -6.77 -11.75
C ASP A 292 -12.20 -6.41 -12.57
N ARG A 293 -11.17 -7.22 -12.43
CA ARG A 293 -9.91 -7.08 -13.16
C ARG A 293 -9.33 -8.44 -13.42
N GLN A 294 -8.51 -8.54 -14.45
CA GLN A 294 -7.75 -9.76 -14.67
C GLN A 294 -6.68 -9.95 -13.57
N PRO A 295 -6.29 -11.18 -13.27
CA PRO A 295 -5.35 -11.47 -12.20
C PRO A 295 -3.96 -10.87 -12.45
N ILE A 296 -3.26 -10.55 -11.36
CA ILE A 296 -1.89 -10.04 -11.36
C ILE A 296 -0.97 -11.08 -10.70
N VAL A 297 0.12 -11.39 -11.38
CA VAL A 297 1.22 -12.20 -10.83
C VAL A 297 2.42 -11.28 -10.59
N ALA A 298 2.74 -11.05 -9.31
CA ALA A 298 3.91 -10.31 -8.89
C ALA A 298 5.08 -11.28 -8.65
N ILE A 299 6.23 -11.04 -9.29
CA ILE A 299 7.42 -11.87 -9.15
C ILE A 299 8.60 -11.01 -8.66
N ASP A 300 8.90 -11.12 -7.38
CA ASP A 300 10.02 -10.43 -6.74
C ASP A 300 11.22 -11.35 -6.53
N GLY A 301 12.38 -10.75 -6.28
CA GLY A 301 13.59 -11.49 -5.90
C GLY A 301 14.88 -10.76 -6.26
N PRO A 302 16.03 -11.26 -5.80
CA PRO A 302 17.32 -10.64 -6.04
C PRO A 302 17.77 -10.76 -7.51
N ALA A 303 18.81 -10.01 -7.88
CA ALA A 303 19.40 -10.07 -9.22
C ALA A 303 19.98 -11.48 -9.47
N GLY A 304 19.85 -11.99 -10.71
CA GLY A 304 20.36 -13.32 -11.07
C GLY A 304 19.49 -14.51 -10.66
N ALA A 305 18.37 -14.31 -9.96
CA ALA A 305 17.46 -15.39 -9.56
C ALA A 305 16.65 -16.02 -10.72
N GLY A 306 16.82 -15.55 -11.96
CA GLY A 306 16.10 -16.06 -13.14
C GLY A 306 14.71 -15.45 -13.37
N LYS A 307 14.34 -14.40 -12.63
CA LYS A 307 13.02 -13.76 -12.67
C LYS A 307 12.52 -13.43 -14.07
N SER A 308 13.27 -12.65 -14.85
CA SER A 308 12.82 -12.17 -16.17
C SER A 308 12.50 -13.32 -17.12
N THR A 309 13.29 -14.41 -17.09
CA THR A 309 13.07 -15.59 -17.92
C THR A 309 11.84 -16.39 -17.46
N VAL A 310 11.70 -16.60 -16.15
CA VAL A 310 10.54 -17.30 -15.57
C VAL A 310 9.25 -16.51 -15.80
N ALA A 311 9.24 -15.22 -15.44
CA ALA A 311 8.10 -14.33 -15.56
C ALA A 311 7.58 -14.23 -17.00
N ARG A 312 8.50 -14.15 -17.99
CA ARG A 312 8.14 -14.16 -19.41
C ARG A 312 7.41 -15.44 -19.82
N ARG A 313 7.91 -16.61 -19.40
CA ARG A 313 7.30 -17.90 -19.72
C ARG A 313 5.96 -18.10 -19.01
N VAL A 314 5.85 -17.67 -17.76
CA VAL A 314 4.59 -17.67 -16.99
C VAL A 314 3.56 -16.79 -17.70
N ALA A 315 3.93 -15.58 -18.10
CA ALA A 315 3.06 -14.67 -18.84
C ALA A 315 2.54 -15.29 -20.14
N GLN A 316 3.43 -15.92 -20.93
CA GLN A 316 3.07 -16.61 -22.16
C GLN A 316 2.08 -17.77 -21.92
N ARG A 317 2.31 -18.58 -20.89
CA ARG A 317 1.44 -19.72 -20.59
C ARG A 317 0.06 -19.33 -20.07
N LEU A 318 0.01 -18.28 -19.25
CA LEU A 318 -1.23 -17.78 -18.66
C LEU A 318 -1.96 -16.78 -19.57
N ASN A 319 -1.41 -16.47 -20.74
CA ASN A 319 -1.90 -15.43 -21.65
C ASN A 319 -2.07 -14.06 -20.95
N LEU A 320 -1.07 -13.68 -20.16
CA LEU A 320 -0.99 -12.41 -19.43
C LEU A 320 0.10 -11.52 -20.04
N LEU A 321 -0.03 -10.20 -19.87
CA LEU A 321 0.98 -9.24 -20.32
C LEU A 321 2.22 -9.29 -19.41
N TYR A 322 3.40 -9.52 -20.00
CA TYR A 322 4.67 -9.46 -19.26
C TYR A 322 5.18 -8.02 -19.14
N LEU A 323 5.51 -7.60 -17.91
CA LEU A 323 6.08 -6.30 -17.61
C LEU A 323 7.40 -6.43 -16.82
N ASP A 324 8.47 -5.85 -17.37
CA ASP A 324 9.77 -5.69 -16.70
C ASP A 324 9.83 -4.31 -16.04
N SER A 325 9.70 -4.24 -14.72
CA SER A 325 9.82 -2.97 -13.99
C SER A 325 11.19 -2.32 -14.17
N GLY A 326 12.25 -3.12 -14.35
CA GLY A 326 13.60 -2.68 -14.63
C GLY A 326 13.72 -1.88 -15.93
N ALA A 327 12.89 -2.17 -16.93
CA ALA A 327 12.84 -1.39 -18.17
C ALA A 327 12.42 0.07 -17.93
N MET A 328 11.49 0.30 -17.00
CA MET A 328 11.04 1.65 -16.64
C MET A 328 12.16 2.46 -15.98
N TYR A 329 12.91 1.85 -15.04
CA TYR A 329 14.07 2.51 -14.43
C TYR A 329 15.15 2.82 -15.46
N ARG A 330 15.43 1.89 -16.39
CA ARG A 330 16.40 2.12 -17.48
C ARG A 330 15.95 3.22 -18.45
N ALA A 331 14.65 3.37 -18.69
CA ALA A 331 14.12 4.48 -19.49
C ALA A 331 14.36 5.84 -18.83
N VAL A 332 14.18 5.96 -17.50
CA VAL A 332 14.54 7.17 -16.76
C VAL A 332 16.05 7.43 -16.79
N THR A 333 16.88 6.39 -16.62
CA THR A 333 18.33 6.51 -16.74
C THR A 333 18.75 6.99 -18.13
N TRP A 334 18.15 6.41 -19.18
CA TRP A 334 18.41 6.83 -20.56
C TRP A 334 18.03 8.30 -20.79
N LEU A 335 16.87 8.74 -20.29
CA LEU A 335 16.44 10.14 -20.40
C LEU A 335 17.45 11.11 -19.77
N ALA A 336 17.93 10.79 -18.57
CA ALA A 336 18.89 11.63 -17.86
C ALA A 336 20.23 11.70 -18.62
N LEU A 337 20.70 10.58 -19.17
CA LEU A 337 21.90 10.53 -20.01
C LEU A 337 21.72 11.32 -21.32
N ASP A 338 20.58 11.15 -21.99
CA ASP A 338 20.25 11.83 -23.25
C ASP A 338 20.19 13.36 -23.07
N GLN A 339 19.68 13.82 -21.93
CA GLN A 339 19.65 15.25 -21.57
C GLN A 339 20.92 15.76 -20.87
N ASN A 340 21.97 14.94 -20.76
CA ASN A 340 23.23 15.27 -20.10
C ASN A 340 23.07 15.76 -18.64
N VAL A 341 22.11 15.18 -17.91
CA VAL A 341 21.91 15.44 -16.48
C VAL A 341 22.88 14.60 -15.65
N ASP A 342 23.51 15.24 -14.66
CA ASP A 342 24.35 14.53 -13.69
C ASP A 342 23.49 13.55 -12.89
N LEU A 343 23.84 12.26 -12.95
CA LEU A 343 23.09 11.20 -12.29
C LEU A 343 23.25 11.22 -10.75
N HIS A 344 24.22 11.97 -10.24
CA HIS A 344 24.39 12.23 -8.81
C HIS A 344 23.59 13.45 -8.32
N ASP A 345 23.11 14.30 -9.22
CA ASP A 345 22.25 15.42 -8.88
C ASP A 345 20.79 14.94 -8.80
N GLU A 346 20.39 14.51 -7.60
CA GLU A 346 19.01 14.06 -7.33
C GLU A 346 17.98 15.16 -7.59
N VAL A 347 18.35 16.44 -7.46
CA VAL A 347 17.45 17.57 -7.70
C VAL A 347 17.23 17.71 -9.20
N ALA A 348 18.30 17.69 -10.00
CA ALA A 348 18.18 17.74 -11.46
C ALA A 348 17.39 16.54 -12.01
N ILE A 349 17.62 15.32 -11.47
CA ILE A 349 16.79 14.17 -11.82
C ILE A 349 15.33 14.41 -11.44
N ALA A 350 15.04 14.90 -10.24
CA ALA A 350 13.68 15.17 -9.80
C ALA A 350 12.95 16.17 -10.71
N GLU A 351 13.62 17.20 -11.21
CA GLU A 351 13.07 18.19 -12.16
C GLU A 351 12.75 17.59 -13.54
N LEU A 352 13.44 16.51 -13.95
CA LEU A 352 13.13 15.79 -15.19
C LEU A 352 11.85 14.93 -15.10
N LEU A 353 11.52 14.43 -13.90
CA LEU A 353 10.50 13.40 -13.69
C LEU A 353 9.06 13.80 -14.07
N PRO A 354 8.56 15.02 -13.82
CA PRO A 354 7.20 15.42 -14.20
C PRO A 354 6.91 15.28 -15.70
N GLY A 355 7.94 15.42 -16.53
CA GLY A 355 7.85 15.26 -17.98
C GLY A 355 7.96 13.82 -18.47
N CYS A 356 8.14 12.84 -17.59
CA CYS A 356 8.42 11.45 -17.96
C CYS A 356 7.13 10.60 -18.00
N ARG A 357 6.64 10.31 -19.20
CA ARG A 357 5.50 9.40 -19.44
C ARG A 357 5.99 8.11 -20.05
N LEU A 358 5.87 7.01 -19.31
CA LEU A 358 6.26 5.68 -19.73
C LEU A 358 5.04 4.85 -20.09
N HIS A 359 5.12 4.19 -21.23
CA HIS A 359 4.13 3.22 -21.68
C HIS A 359 4.82 1.92 -22.08
N LEU A 360 4.29 0.80 -21.60
CA LEU A 360 4.76 -0.54 -21.92
C LEU A 360 3.64 -1.29 -22.62
N ALA A 361 3.98 -1.94 -23.73
CA ALA A 361 3.06 -2.83 -24.43
C ALA A 361 3.76 -4.11 -24.86
N ALA A 362 2.98 -5.16 -25.11
CA ALA A 362 3.49 -6.39 -25.70
C ALA A 362 4.11 -6.10 -27.07
N SER A 363 5.24 -6.74 -27.36
CA SER A 363 5.92 -6.56 -28.66
C SER A 363 5.17 -7.16 -29.84
N GLY A 364 4.22 -8.05 -29.58
CA GLY A 364 3.52 -8.82 -30.62
C GLY A 364 4.48 -9.69 -31.43
N ASP A 365 4.13 -9.93 -32.70
CA ASP A 365 4.92 -10.74 -33.65
C ASP A 365 5.97 -9.91 -34.42
N ASP A 366 6.31 -8.71 -33.95
CA ASP A 366 7.28 -7.84 -34.62
C ASP A 366 8.70 -8.47 -34.55
N PRO A 367 9.30 -8.88 -35.69
CA PRO A 367 10.59 -9.57 -35.69
C PRO A 367 11.72 -8.71 -35.12
N ALA A 368 11.63 -7.38 -35.25
CA ALA A 368 12.64 -6.45 -34.73
C ALA A 368 12.71 -6.45 -33.19
N PHE A 369 11.65 -6.92 -32.53
CA PHE A 369 11.53 -7.01 -31.08
C PHE A 369 11.33 -8.44 -30.60
N ALA A 370 11.56 -9.46 -31.43
CA ALA A 370 11.39 -10.87 -31.03
C ALA A 370 12.21 -11.26 -29.77
N ALA A 371 13.34 -10.58 -29.53
CA ALA A 371 14.17 -10.77 -28.34
C ALA A 371 13.58 -10.12 -27.06
N TYR A 372 12.63 -9.19 -27.22
CA TYR A 372 12.06 -8.36 -26.16
C TYR A 372 10.55 -8.59 -26.08
N PRO A 373 10.04 -9.23 -25.02
CA PRO A 373 8.61 -9.53 -24.89
C PRO A 373 7.72 -8.29 -24.71
N SER A 374 8.29 -7.18 -24.24
CA SER A 374 7.62 -5.90 -24.10
C SER A 374 8.46 -4.77 -24.70
N ARG A 375 7.76 -3.84 -25.35
CA ARG A 375 8.28 -2.56 -25.85
C ARG A 375 7.97 -1.47 -24.85
N ILE A 376 8.82 -0.46 -24.80
CA ILE A 376 8.70 0.68 -23.91
C ILE A 376 8.84 1.99 -24.69
N TRP A 377 7.92 2.89 -24.43
CA TRP A 377 7.91 4.25 -24.94
C TRP A 377 8.15 5.21 -23.78
N LEU A 378 8.95 6.23 -24.06
CA LEU A 378 9.16 7.36 -23.18
C LEU A 378 8.81 8.62 -23.97
N ASN A 379 7.80 9.37 -23.52
CA ASN A 379 7.34 10.59 -24.18
C ASN A 379 7.08 10.36 -25.69
N ASP A 380 6.35 9.28 -25.99
CA ASP A 380 6.00 8.81 -27.34
C ASP A 380 7.17 8.32 -28.20
N GLN A 381 8.41 8.40 -27.72
CA GLN A 381 9.58 7.80 -28.36
C GLN A 381 9.75 6.34 -27.94
N GLU A 382 9.85 5.43 -28.91
CA GLU A 382 10.19 4.03 -28.69
C GLU A 382 11.67 3.94 -28.26
N VAL A 383 11.95 3.41 -27.07
CA VAL A 383 13.30 3.39 -26.48
C VAL A 383 13.80 1.99 -26.11
N THR A 384 13.09 0.92 -26.49
CA THR A 384 13.36 -0.47 -26.07
C THR A 384 14.82 -0.88 -26.30
N GLN A 385 15.38 -0.62 -27.47
CA GLN A 385 16.78 -1.00 -27.72
C GLN A 385 17.75 -0.04 -27.00
N LEU A 386 17.45 1.26 -26.97
CA LEU A 386 18.31 2.30 -26.38
C LEU A 386 18.55 2.10 -24.88
N ILE A 387 17.50 1.70 -24.14
CA ILE A 387 17.57 1.46 -22.70
C ILE A 387 18.40 0.21 -22.32
N ARG A 388 18.85 -0.57 -23.30
CA ARG A 388 19.68 -1.77 -23.10
C ARG A 388 21.13 -1.55 -23.50
N SER A 389 21.51 -0.32 -23.83
CA SER A 389 22.91 0.04 -24.07
C SER A 389 23.79 -0.22 -22.83
N PRO A 390 25.10 -0.48 -23.01
CA PRO A 390 26.04 -0.62 -21.90
C PRO A 390 26.03 0.58 -20.95
N ALA A 391 26.00 1.80 -21.51
CA ALA A 391 25.97 3.05 -20.74
C ALA A 391 24.78 3.12 -19.76
N VAL A 392 23.57 2.73 -20.21
CA VAL A 392 22.39 2.69 -19.33
C VAL A 392 22.49 1.56 -18.30
N THR A 393 22.98 0.39 -18.72
CA THR A 393 23.09 -0.80 -17.87
C THR A 393 24.05 -0.58 -16.70
N GLU A 394 25.15 0.13 -16.92
CA GLU A 394 26.13 0.49 -15.90
C GLU A 394 25.54 1.47 -14.87
N GLN A 395 24.70 2.41 -15.31
CA GLN A 395 24.24 3.54 -14.48
C GLN A 395 22.87 3.34 -13.82
N VAL A 396 22.04 2.39 -14.27
CA VAL A 396 20.65 2.24 -13.77
C VAL A 396 20.56 2.00 -12.25
N SER A 397 21.59 1.38 -11.65
CA SER A 397 21.58 1.11 -10.21
C SER A 397 21.59 2.41 -9.39
N LEU A 398 22.29 3.44 -9.87
CA LEU A 398 22.36 4.77 -9.25
C LEU A 398 20.98 5.46 -9.30
N VAL A 399 20.41 5.57 -10.51
CA VAL A 399 19.11 6.24 -10.72
C VAL A 399 17.96 5.50 -10.03
N SER A 400 17.93 4.17 -10.08
CA SER A 400 16.87 3.37 -9.44
C SER A 400 16.93 3.36 -7.91
N ALA A 401 18.06 3.76 -7.32
CA ALA A 401 18.18 3.91 -5.87
C ALA A 401 17.50 5.18 -5.35
N GLN A 402 17.35 6.20 -6.20
CA GLN A 402 16.82 7.50 -5.79
C GLN A 402 15.32 7.43 -5.42
N PRO A 403 14.93 7.92 -4.22
CA PRO A 403 13.55 7.93 -3.75
C PRO A 403 12.54 8.53 -4.74
N THR A 404 12.86 9.68 -5.33
CA THR A 404 11.95 10.43 -6.22
C THR A 404 11.62 9.63 -7.49
N VAL A 405 12.62 8.97 -8.07
CA VAL A 405 12.44 8.09 -9.24
C VAL A 405 11.48 6.95 -8.91
N ARG A 406 11.69 6.27 -7.77
CA ARG A 406 10.81 5.16 -7.37
C ARG A 406 9.38 5.62 -7.10
N GLN A 407 9.20 6.79 -6.47
CA GLN A 407 7.88 7.34 -6.18
C GLN A 407 7.10 7.68 -7.46
N LEU A 408 7.74 8.32 -8.44
CA LEU A 408 7.11 8.60 -9.73
C LEU A 408 6.72 7.29 -10.44
N LEU A 409 7.68 6.37 -10.56
CA LEU A 409 7.47 5.14 -11.31
C LEU A 409 6.41 4.26 -10.65
N LEU A 410 6.29 4.26 -9.32
CA LEU A 410 5.26 3.51 -8.61
C LEU A 410 3.86 3.84 -9.14
N HIS A 411 3.54 5.12 -9.36
CA HIS A 411 2.23 5.52 -9.85
C HIS A 411 1.97 4.99 -11.27
N GLN A 412 2.97 5.06 -12.15
CA GLN A 412 2.86 4.56 -13.52
C GLN A 412 2.80 3.02 -13.57
N GLN A 413 3.53 2.34 -12.71
CA GLN A 413 3.47 0.88 -12.55
C GLN A 413 2.08 0.44 -12.07
N GLN A 414 1.50 1.16 -11.11
CA GLN A 414 0.19 0.83 -10.53
C GLN A 414 -0.97 0.94 -11.53
N GLN A 415 -0.83 1.75 -12.59
CA GLN A 415 -1.84 1.86 -13.65
C GLN A 415 -2.10 0.52 -14.35
N TYR A 416 -1.08 -0.32 -14.52
CA TYR A 416 -1.25 -1.67 -15.09
C TYR A 416 -2.04 -2.61 -14.17
N GLY A 417 -2.14 -2.28 -12.88
CA GLY A 417 -2.94 -3.05 -11.93
C GLY A 417 -4.44 -2.71 -11.94
N ALA A 418 -4.86 -1.68 -12.67
CA ALA A 418 -6.26 -1.28 -12.75
C ALA A 418 -7.09 -2.31 -13.53
N THR A 419 -6.67 -2.65 -14.75
CA THR A 419 -7.24 -3.74 -15.55
C THR A 419 -6.67 -5.11 -15.18
N GLY A 420 -5.47 -5.11 -14.58
CA GLY A 420 -4.71 -6.31 -14.28
C GLY A 420 -4.36 -7.07 -15.55
N GLY A 421 -4.26 -8.40 -15.47
CA GLY A 421 -3.90 -9.22 -16.62
C GLY A 421 -2.41 -9.23 -16.89
N VAL A 422 -1.60 -9.09 -15.83
CA VAL A 422 -0.16 -8.83 -15.95
C VAL A 422 0.66 -9.81 -15.10
N VAL A 423 1.82 -10.19 -15.62
CA VAL A 423 2.93 -10.74 -14.85
C VAL A 423 4.00 -9.67 -14.78
N MET A 424 4.20 -9.09 -13.60
CA MET A 424 5.20 -8.05 -13.40
C MET A 424 6.32 -8.55 -12.51
N GLU A 425 7.56 -8.32 -12.95
CA GLU A 425 8.75 -8.71 -12.20
C GLU A 425 9.58 -7.51 -11.74
N GLY A 426 10.21 -7.66 -10.57
CA GLY A 426 10.98 -6.60 -9.96
C GLY A 426 11.53 -6.98 -8.58
N ARG A 427 11.58 -6.01 -7.69
CA ARG A 427 12.13 -6.15 -6.33
C ARG A 427 11.11 -5.87 -5.22
N ASP A 428 10.08 -5.11 -5.57
CA ASP A 428 9.09 -4.51 -4.70
C ASP A 428 7.67 -4.59 -5.31
N ILE A 429 7.45 -5.51 -6.25
CA ILE A 429 6.18 -5.64 -6.96
C ILE A 429 5.09 -6.12 -6.00
N GLY A 430 5.29 -7.23 -5.30
CA GLY A 430 4.31 -7.81 -4.38
C GLY A 430 4.20 -7.06 -3.04
N THR A 431 5.21 -6.27 -2.68
CA THR A 431 5.21 -5.49 -1.42
C THR A 431 4.71 -4.07 -1.58
N VAL A 432 5.06 -3.38 -2.68
CA VAL A 432 4.79 -1.94 -2.86
C VAL A 432 3.91 -1.65 -4.07
N VAL A 433 4.20 -2.23 -5.24
CA VAL A 433 3.47 -1.92 -6.49
C VAL A 433 2.07 -2.51 -6.47
N PHE A 434 1.98 -3.83 -6.36
CA PHE A 434 0.76 -4.64 -6.30
C PHE A 434 0.67 -5.45 -5.00
N PRO A 435 0.51 -4.80 -3.83
CA PRO A 435 0.30 -5.47 -2.56
C PRO A 435 -1.01 -6.25 -2.48
N GLN A 436 -1.86 -6.15 -3.50
CA GLN A 436 -3.11 -6.89 -3.65
C GLN A 436 -3.08 -7.80 -4.89
N ALA A 437 -1.90 -8.14 -5.42
CA ALA A 437 -1.78 -9.15 -6.47
C ALA A 437 -2.31 -10.50 -5.98
N GLU A 438 -3.03 -11.21 -6.84
CA GLU A 438 -3.67 -12.49 -6.55
C GLU A 438 -2.64 -13.61 -6.35
N LEU A 439 -1.49 -13.52 -7.04
CA LEU A 439 -0.33 -14.37 -6.81
C LEU A 439 0.93 -13.53 -6.65
N LYS A 440 1.67 -13.77 -5.56
CA LYS A 440 2.98 -13.17 -5.29
C LYS A 440 4.00 -14.29 -5.12
N ILE A 441 5.07 -14.22 -5.90
CA ILE A 441 6.19 -15.14 -5.85
C ILE A 441 7.44 -14.38 -5.45
N PHE A 442 8.18 -14.92 -4.50
CA PHE A 442 9.54 -14.48 -4.19
C PHE A 442 10.53 -15.53 -4.70
N LEU A 443 11.10 -15.28 -5.89
CA LEU A 443 12.10 -16.15 -6.50
C LEU A 443 13.47 -15.87 -5.91
N THR A 444 14.12 -16.90 -5.39
CA THR A 444 15.47 -16.78 -4.83
C THR A 444 16.38 -17.90 -5.33
N ALA A 445 17.69 -17.72 -5.12
CA ALA A 445 18.72 -18.73 -5.30
C ALA A 445 19.93 -18.36 -4.44
N SER A 446 20.75 -19.35 -4.09
CA SER A 446 22.03 -19.06 -3.42
C SER A 446 22.88 -18.07 -4.22
N VAL A 447 23.66 -17.25 -3.50
CA VAL A 447 24.60 -16.30 -4.12
C VAL A 447 25.51 -17.01 -5.11
N GLY A 448 26.04 -18.18 -4.75
CA GLY A 448 26.91 -18.97 -5.60
C GLY A 448 26.23 -19.48 -6.88
N GLU A 449 24.98 -19.94 -6.81
CA GLU A 449 24.26 -20.34 -8.03
C GLU A 449 23.99 -19.14 -8.94
N ARG A 450 23.65 -17.98 -8.37
CA ARG A 450 23.45 -16.75 -9.15
C ARG A 450 24.75 -16.26 -9.79
N ALA A 451 25.88 -16.38 -9.09
CA ALA A 451 27.20 -16.09 -9.64
C ALA A 451 27.54 -17.02 -10.82
N ARG A 452 27.29 -18.34 -10.71
CA ARG A 452 27.50 -19.30 -11.80
C ARG A 452 26.61 -19.02 -13.02
N ARG A 453 25.35 -18.63 -12.80
CA ARG A 453 24.45 -18.21 -13.89
C ARG A 453 24.99 -16.98 -14.60
N ARG A 454 25.40 -15.96 -13.83
CA ARG A 454 25.97 -14.73 -14.37
C ARG A 454 27.26 -14.99 -15.16
N GLN A 455 28.12 -15.88 -14.66
CA GLN A 455 29.36 -16.28 -15.33
C GLN A 455 29.08 -16.90 -16.71
N ARG A 456 28.07 -17.80 -16.79
CA ARG A 456 27.61 -18.39 -18.06
C ARG A 456 27.04 -17.35 -19.03
N ASP A 457 26.25 -16.40 -18.53
CA ASP A 457 25.67 -15.34 -19.35
C ASP A 457 26.76 -14.43 -19.96
N LEU A 458 27.77 -14.05 -19.17
CA LEU A 458 28.90 -13.24 -19.64
C LEU A 458 29.71 -14.00 -20.71
N ALA A 459 29.98 -15.28 -20.49
CA ALA A 459 30.67 -16.14 -21.45
C ALA A 459 29.89 -16.25 -22.78
N ALA A 460 28.56 -16.41 -22.70
CA ALA A 460 27.69 -16.46 -23.89
C ALA A 460 27.67 -15.14 -24.68
N GLN A 461 27.85 -14.00 -23.99
CA GLN A 461 27.93 -12.67 -24.58
C GLN A 461 29.35 -12.27 -25.02
N GLN A 462 30.32 -13.20 -24.95
CA GLN A 462 31.74 -12.95 -25.24
C GLN A 462 32.34 -11.79 -24.41
N GLN A 463 31.78 -11.54 -23.23
CA GLN A 463 32.29 -10.55 -22.29
C GLN A 463 33.37 -11.15 -21.38
N PRO A 464 34.25 -10.33 -20.78
CA PRO A 464 35.24 -10.80 -19.81
C PRO A 464 34.55 -11.54 -18.66
N VAL A 465 34.95 -12.80 -18.45
CA VAL A 465 34.41 -13.65 -17.39
C VAL A 465 35.20 -13.37 -16.11
N ALA A 466 34.57 -12.67 -15.18
CA ALA A 466 35.15 -12.41 -13.85
C ALA A 466 35.28 -13.71 -13.04
N ASP A 467 36.18 -13.69 -12.05
CA ASP A 467 36.31 -14.76 -11.06
C ASP A 467 35.00 -14.96 -10.27
N ILE A 468 34.70 -16.20 -9.93
CA ILE A 468 33.43 -16.57 -9.28
C ILE A 468 33.31 -15.93 -7.90
N GLN A 469 34.40 -15.81 -7.13
CA GLN A 469 34.38 -15.17 -5.81
C GLN A 469 34.09 -13.67 -5.92
N ALA A 470 34.68 -13.00 -6.92
CA ALA A 470 34.41 -11.59 -7.19
C ALA A 470 32.94 -11.37 -7.59
N LEU A 471 32.36 -12.28 -8.40
CA LEU A 471 30.94 -12.24 -8.76
C LEU A 471 30.04 -12.46 -7.54
N GLU A 472 30.37 -13.41 -6.65
CA GLU A 472 29.63 -13.65 -5.42
C GLU A 472 29.62 -12.40 -4.51
N GLN A 473 30.78 -11.78 -4.30
CA GLN A 473 30.90 -10.56 -3.49
C GLN A 473 30.08 -9.40 -4.08
N ALA A 474 30.18 -9.18 -5.40
CA ALA A 474 29.41 -8.12 -6.06
C ALA A 474 27.90 -8.34 -5.99
N ILE A 475 27.45 -9.61 -6.07
CA ILE A 475 26.04 -9.97 -5.93
C ILE A 475 25.58 -9.76 -4.49
N ASP A 476 26.35 -10.18 -3.51
CA ASP A 476 26.02 -10.05 -2.08
C ASP A 476 25.93 -8.57 -1.65
N GLU A 477 26.91 -7.76 -2.06
CA GLU A 477 26.88 -6.31 -1.82
C GLU A 477 25.64 -5.66 -2.45
N ARG A 478 25.29 -6.07 -3.68
CA ARG A 478 24.10 -5.57 -4.36
C ARG A 478 22.82 -5.95 -3.62
N ASP A 479 22.70 -7.19 -3.16
CA ASP A 479 21.52 -7.64 -2.42
C ASP A 479 21.39 -6.94 -1.08
N ARG A 480 22.52 -6.70 -0.38
CA ARG A 480 22.55 -5.88 0.83
C ARG A 480 22.05 -4.47 0.55
N ASN A 481 22.53 -3.84 -0.52
CA ASN A 481 22.09 -2.51 -0.91
C ASN A 481 20.60 -2.52 -1.25
N ASP A 482 20.11 -3.47 -2.06
CA ASP A 482 18.71 -3.60 -2.44
C ASP A 482 17.77 -3.81 -1.24
N SER A 483 18.18 -4.60 -0.26
CA SER A 483 17.37 -4.96 0.91
C SER A 483 17.34 -3.85 1.97
N ASN A 484 18.37 -3.00 2.01
CA ASN A 484 18.53 -1.95 3.00
C ASN A 484 18.12 -0.55 2.50
N ARG A 485 17.65 -0.39 1.26
CA ARG A 485 17.15 0.89 0.73
C ARG A 485 16.01 1.44 1.59
N ARG A 486 16.01 2.76 1.80
CA ARG A 486 14.94 3.50 2.48
C ARG A 486 13.57 3.36 1.80
N VAL A 487 13.55 3.49 0.47
CA VAL A 487 12.33 3.41 -0.33
C VAL A 487 12.25 2.08 -1.06
N SER A 488 11.17 1.36 -0.80
CA SER A 488 10.84 0.07 -1.42
C SER A 488 11.98 -0.96 -1.40
N PRO A 489 12.47 -1.34 -0.20
CA PRO A 489 13.50 -2.35 -0.07
C PRO A 489 13.06 -3.71 -0.64
N LEU A 490 14.02 -4.47 -1.16
CA LEU A 490 13.79 -5.86 -1.57
C LEU A 490 13.40 -6.69 -0.35
N ARG A 491 12.14 -7.09 -0.28
CA ARG A 491 11.59 -7.92 0.80
C ARG A 491 10.54 -8.86 0.24
N LYS A 492 10.44 -10.04 0.84
CA LYS A 492 9.34 -10.96 0.59
C LYS A 492 8.05 -10.38 1.17
N ALA A 493 6.97 -10.31 0.39
CA ALA A 493 5.66 -9.96 0.93
C ALA A 493 5.14 -11.08 1.84
N ASP A 494 4.38 -10.74 2.87
CA ASP A 494 3.93 -11.68 3.91
C ASP A 494 3.15 -12.89 3.34
N ASP A 495 2.42 -12.68 2.26
CA ASP A 495 1.60 -13.68 1.55
C ASP A 495 2.26 -14.24 0.27
N ALA A 496 3.53 -13.88 0.01
CA ALA A 496 4.28 -14.39 -1.13
C ALA A 496 4.80 -15.82 -0.91
N VAL A 497 4.67 -16.64 -1.94
CA VAL A 497 5.27 -17.98 -1.98
C VAL A 497 6.75 -17.86 -2.34
N GLU A 498 7.62 -18.35 -1.48
CA GLU A 498 9.05 -18.38 -1.72
C GLU A 498 9.43 -19.62 -2.53
N LEU A 499 10.16 -19.40 -3.63
CA LEU A 499 10.64 -20.47 -4.51
C LEU A 499 12.17 -20.38 -4.65
N ILE A 500 12.86 -21.39 -4.12
CA ILE A 500 14.33 -21.54 -4.21
C ILE A 500 14.66 -22.28 -5.51
N THR A 501 15.43 -21.63 -6.39
CA THR A 501 15.65 -22.11 -7.77
C THR A 501 16.98 -22.84 -7.98
N ASP A 502 17.77 -23.11 -6.93
CA ASP A 502 19.12 -23.70 -7.04
C ASP A 502 19.17 -25.02 -7.83
N SER A 503 18.18 -25.89 -7.62
CA SER A 503 18.12 -27.23 -8.23
C SER A 503 16.93 -27.42 -9.18
N LEU A 504 16.26 -26.33 -9.55
CA LEU A 504 15.07 -26.38 -10.41
C LEU A 504 15.42 -25.89 -11.81
N THR A 505 14.92 -26.59 -12.83
CA THR A 505 14.98 -26.06 -14.19
C THR A 505 13.99 -24.90 -14.32
N ILE A 506 14.19 -24.04 -15.34
CA ILE A 506 13.24 -22.97 -15.64
C ILE A 506 11.83 -23.54 -15.89
N ALA A 507 11.73 -24.72 -16.51
CA ALA A 507 10.45 -25.37 -16.76
C ALA A 507 9.75 -25.75 -15.44
N ASP A 508 10.47 -26.37 -14.50
CA ASP A 508 9.91 -26.75 -13.19
C ASP A 508 9.40 -25.55 -12.41
N VAL A 509 10.15 -24.44 -12.43
CA VAL A 509 9.73 -23.20 -11.74
C VAL A 509 8.46 -22.63 -12.39
N VAL A 510 8.38 -22.63 -13.73
CA VAL A 510 7.21 -22.15 -14.46
C VAL A 510 5.98 -23.02 -14.15
N GLU A 511 6.11 -24.35 -14.17
CA GLU A 511 5.01 -25.27 -13.80
C GLU A 511 4.48 -24.98 -12.40
N LYS A 512 5.38 -24.81 -11.41
CA LYS A 512 4.98 -24.51 -10.04
C LYS A 512 4.20 -23.20 -9.93
N ILE A 513 4.64 -22.15 -10.63
CA ILE A 513 3.95 -20.84 -10.59
C ILE A 513 2.59 -20.93 -11.29
N VAL A 514 2.49 -21.65 -12.41
CA VAL A 514 1.22 -21.88 -13.12
C VAL A 514 0.23 -22.67 -12.26
N ALA A 515 0.68 -23.75 -11.62
CA ALA A 515 -0.17 -24.53 -10.71
C ALA A 515 -0.68 -23.70 -9.53
N LEU A 516 0.18 -22.89 -8.91
CA LEU A 516 -0.20 -21.96 -7.84
C LEU A 516 -1.20 -20.90 -8.32
N TYR A 517 -1.08 -20.45 -9.58
CA TYR A 517 -2.02 -19.53 -10.19
C TYR A 517 -3.39 -20.18 -10.35
N GLU A 518 -3.45 -21.38 -10.93
CA GLU A 518 -4.71 -22.12 -11.11
C GLU A 518 -5.41 -22.37 -9.77
N GLU A 519 -4.67 -22.82 -8.75
CA GLU A 519 -5.19 -23.04 -7.39
C GLU A 519 -5.78 -21.77 -6.77
N ARG A 520 -5.04 -20.65 -6.79
CA ARG A 520 -5.44 -19.43 -6.07
C ARG A 520 -6.43 -18.56 -6.82
N VAL A 521 -6.43 -18.63 -8.14
CA VAL A 521 -7.14 -17.67 -9.01
C VAL A 521 -8.34 -18.32 -9.69
N GLN A 522 -8.22 -19.57 -10.14
CA GLN A 522 -9.29 -20.25 -10.88
C GLN A 522 -10.19 -21.12 -9.98
N GLY A 523 -9.81 -21.31 -8.71
CA GLY A 523 -10.67 -21.99 -7.74
C GLY A 523 -10.86 -23.48 -8.04
N THR A 524 -9.90 -24.12 -8.70
CA THR A 524 -9.83 -25.58 -8.74
C THR A 524 -9.49 -26.09 -7.35
N ALA A 525 -10.53 -26.41 -6.58
CA ALA A 525 -10.40 -27.43 -5.55
C ALA A 525 -9.85 -28.68 -6.25
N MET A 526 -8.56 -28.97 -6.05
CA MET A 526 -8.11 -30.34 -6.19
C MET A 526 -8.87 -31.11 -5.13
N GLY A 527 -9.96 -31.73 -5.55
CA GLY A 527 -10.62 -32.75 -4.77
C GLY A 527 -9.64 -33.90 -4.61
N GLU A 528 -9.30 -34.19 -3.37
CA GLU A 528 -9.18 -35.54 -2.80
C GLU A 528 -9.61 -35.48 -1.33
#